data_AF-A0A937W3S0-F1
#
_entry.id   AF-A0A937W3S0-F1
#
_cell.length_a   1.000
_cell.length_b   1.000
_cell.length_c   1.000
_cell.angle_alpha   90.00
_cell.angle_beta   90.00
_cell.angle_gamma   90.00
#
_symmetry.space_group_name_H-M   'P 1'
#
loop_
_entity.id
_entity.type
_entity.pdbx_description
1 polymer ?
#
loop_
_entity_poly.entity_id
_entity_poly.type
_entity_poly.pdbx_seq_one_letter_code
_entity_poly.pdbx_strand_id
1 'polypeptide(L)'
;MNRPFIHGINFEERLRTKLEALGCRIYYDQTYDHQYKLDFIVNGFRDVARLPEHIGIQMTANKDDVAKQREFLHVQKKSFVVPKAIYLEADPAADIEQGAATLVYAALLALVFNREYRHRRIVGLRLTRNFSFEFFDLEENIRHLQGLERLPKTSRMIPTSDEPLVGKIINFNKEKGYGFIACESRPNNVFFHIRNEIAEEVLAHIETAEEESTGWRQLDIPVTFREKSVVRFGEDKPVAFDIKLASAVLCA
;
A
#
# COMPACT_ATOMS: atom_id res chain seq x y z
N MET A 1 -1.50 12.84 -42.72
CA MET A 1 -1.53 13.91 -41.71
C MET A 1 -1.89 13.29 -40.37
N ASN A 2 -0.90 12.96 -39.54
CA ASN A 2 -1.10 12.43 -38.19
C ASN A 2 -1.43 13.57 -37.25
N ARG A 3 -2.68 13.62 -36.74
CA ARG A 3 -3.00 14.39 -35.55
C ARG A 3 -2.51 13.60 -34.32
N PRO A 4 -1.83 14.22 -33.35
CA PRO A 4 -1.40 13.54 -32.14
C PRO A 4 -2.63 13.14 -31.33
N PHE A 5 -2.65 11.90 -30.85
CA PHE A 5 -3.76 11.30 -30.12
C PHE A 5 -3.96 12.00 -28.76
N ILE A 6 -5.20 12.42 -28.51
CA ILE A 6 -5.67 12.99 -27.24
C ILE A 6 -5.84 11.83 -26.26
N HIS A 7 -4.83 11.54 -25.44
CA HIS A 7 -4.78 10.34 -24.58
C HIS A 7 -5.61 10.40 -23.28
N GLY A 8 -6.19 11.56 -22.89
CA GLY A 8 -6.97 11.68 -21.64
C GLY A 8 -8.45 11.32 -21.77
N ILE A 9 -9.20 12.06 -22.59
CA ILE A 9 -10.66 11.98 -22.71
C ILE A 9 -11.15 10.57 -23.07
N ASN A 10 -10.47 9.89 -23.99
CA ASN A 10 -10.87 8.55 -24.44
C ASN A 10 -10.64 7.49 -23.34
N PHE A 11 -9.59 7.64 -22.53
CA PHE A 11 -9.29 6.69 -21.46
C PHE A 11 -10.31 6.78 -20.31
N GLU A 12 -10.66 7.99 -19.88
CA GLU A 12 -11.67 8.25 -18.85
C GLU A 12 -13.04 7.72 -19.27
N GLU A 13 -13.48 8.01 -20.50
CA GLU A 13 -14.77 7.58 -21.03
C GLU A 13 -14.87 6.04 -21.12
N ARG A 14 -13.81 5.38 -21.60
CA ARG A 14 -13.74 3.92 -21.68
C ARG A 14 -13.74 3.27 -20.30
N LEU A 15 -12.98 3.81 -19.34
CA LEU A 15 -12.97 3.27 -17.98
C LEU A 15 -14.36 3.37 -17.34
N ARG A 16 -15.03 4.53 -17.45
CA ARG A 16 -16.39 4.70 -16.91
C ARG A 16 -17.35 3.67 -17.47
N THR A 17 -17.40 3.54 -18.80
CA THR A 17 -18.27 2.58 -19.49
C THR A 17 -18.05 1.15 -19.00
N LYS A 18 -16.79 0.75 -18.81
CA LYS A 18 -16.44 -0.59 -18.31
C LYS A 18 -16.79 -0.77 -16.83
N LEU A 19 -16.56 0.23 -16.00
CA LEU A 19 -16.94 0.19 -14.59
C LEU A 19 -18.47 0.12 -14.42
N GLU A 20 -19.25 0.83 -15.24
CA GLU A 20 -20.71 0.70 -15.27
C GLU A 20 -21.15 -0.71 -15.66
N ALA A 21 -20.51 -1.30 -16.67
CA ALA A 21 -20.76 -2.69 -17.06
C ALA A 21 -20.45 -3.69 -15.93
N LEU A 22 -19.41 -3.40 -15.12
CA LEU A 22 -19.05 -4.15 -13.92
C LEU A 22 -19.98 -3.89 -12.72
N GLY A 23 -20.93 -2.96 -12.85
CA GLY A 23 -21.94 -2.68 -11.84
C GLY A 23 -21.70 -1.44 -10.98
N CYS A 24 -20.71 -0.61 -11.31
CA CYS A 24 -20.58 0.71 -10.68
C CYS A 24 -21.74 1.62 -11.11
N ARG A 25 -22.26 2.41 -10.17
CA ARG A 25 -23.09 3.57 -10.48
C ARG A 25 -22.18 4.80 -10.50
N ILE A 26 -22.12 5.46 -11.64
CA ILE A 26 -21.19 6.57 -11.91
C ILE A 26 -21.97 7.85 -12.13
N TYR A 27 -21.44 8.95 -11.60
CA TYR A 27 -21.88 10.31 -11.87
C TYR A 27 -20.71 11.12 -12.42
N TYR A 28 -20.94 11.92 -13.47
CA TYR A 28 -19.96 12.86 -13.99
C TYR A 28 -20.64 14.17 -14.36
N ASP A 29 -19.96 15.28 -14.12
CA ASP A 29 -20.44 16.62 -14.51
C ASP A 29 -19.22 17.54 -14.70
N GLN A 30 -19.30 18.48 -15.64
CA GLN A 30 -18.20 19.43 -15.92
C GLN A 30 -17.83 20.29 -14.71
N THR A 31 -18.78 20.55 -13.81
CA THR A 31 -18.53 21.25 -12.55
C THR A 31 -17.59 20.45 -11.66
N TYR A 32 -17.75 19.12 -11.61
CA TYR A 32 -16.87 18.25 -10.82
C TYR A 32 -15.45 18.20 -11.34
N ASP A 33 -15.30 18.13 -12.66
CA ASP A 33 -13.99 18.20 -13.30
C ASP A 33 -13.30 19.55 -13.06
N HIS A 34 -13.96 20.65 -13.41
CA HIS A 34 -13.34 21.98 -13.38
C HIS A 34 -13.09 22.50 -11.96
N GLN A 35 -14.08 22.37 -11.04
CA GLN A 35 -13.99 22.95 -9.71
C GLN A 35 -13.32 22.02 -8.71
N TYR A 36 -13.56 20.72 -8.85
CA TYR A 36 -13.14 19.73 -7.87
C TYR A 36 -12.04 18.80 -8.38
N LYS A 37 -11.65 18.86 -9.66
CA LYS A 37 -10.61 17.98 -10.22
C LYS A 37 -11.01 16.53 -10.01
N LEU A 38 -12.23 16.20 -10.40
CA LEU A 38 -12.82 14.86 -10.34
C LEU A 38 -13.40 14.54 -11.71
N ASP A 39 -12.81 13.56 -12.41
CA ASP A 39 -13.26 13.13 -13.73
C ASP A 39 -14.63 12.44 -13.64
N PHE A 40 -14.86 11.71 -12.54
CA PHE A 40 -16.17 11.15 -12.18
C PHE A 40 -16.24 10.72 -10.71
N ILE A 41 -17.44 10.37 -10.27
CA ILE A 41 -17.75 9.88 -8.94
C ILE A 41 -18.42 8.51 -9.04
N VAL A 42 -17.93 7.54 -8.27
CA VAL A 42 -18.60 6.25 -8.04
C VAL A 42 -19.44 6.38 -6.77
N ASN A 43 -20.76 6.25 -6.90
CA ASN A 43 -21.71 6.38 -5.78
C ASN A 43 -22.41 5.07 -5.43
N GLY A 44 -22.10 3.99 -6.16
CA GLY A 44 -22.78 2.72 -6.02
C GLY A 44 -21.99 1.56 -6.61
N PHE A 45 -22.16 0.37 -6.03
CA PHE A 45 -21.90 -0.90 -6.69
C PHE A 45 -23.21 -1.68 -6.79
N ARG A 46 -23.30 -2.59 -7.76
CA ARG A 46 -24.40 -3.55 -7.88
C ARG A 46 -24.42 -4.43 -6.64
N ASP A 47 -25.62 -4.74 -6.16
CA ASP A 47 -25.87 -5.59 -4.98
C ASP A 47 -25.31 -5.06 -3.65
N VAL A 48 -24.79 -3.83 -3.63
CA VAL A 48 -24.41 -3.12 -2.41
C VAL A 48 -25.52 -2.11 -2.07
N ALA A 49 -26.34 -2.47 -1.08
CA ALA A 49 -27.54 -1.72 -0.69
C ALA A 49 -27.26 -0.25 -0.35
N ARG A 50 -26.15 0.02 0.35
CA ARG A 50 -25.70 1.38 0.66
C ARG A 50 -24.20 1.43 0.69
N LEU A 51 -23.62 2.21 -0.22
CA LEU A 51 -22.20 2.52 -0.13
C LEU A 51 -21.99 3.49 1.04
N PRO A 52 -21.06 3.18 1.96
CA PRO A 52 -20.78 4.08 3.07
C PRO A 52 -20.20 5.41 2.59
N GLU A 53 -19.48 5.42 1.46
CA GLU A 53 -18.74 6.58 0.97
C GLU A 53 -18.81 6.67 -0.56
N HIS A 54 -19.25 7.82 -1.10
CA HIS A 54 -19.05 8.12 -2.52
C HIS A 54 -17.55 8.36 -2.79
N ILE A 55 -17.08 7.93 -3.95
CA ILE A 55 -15.66 7.95 -4.30
C ILE A 55 -15.48 8.85 -5.51
N GLY A 56 -14.83 10.00 -5.33
CA GLY A 56 -14.38 10.83 -6.45
C GLY A 56 -13.07 10.31 -7.01
N ILE A 57 -12.92 10.30 -8.33
CA ILE A 57 -11.72 9.82 -9.01
C ILE A 57 -11.16 10.93 -9.91
N GLN A 58 -9.88 11.24 -9.74
CA GLN A 58 -9.06 11.94 -10.73
C GLN A 58 -8.08 10.95 -11.31
N MET A 59 -7.94 10.95 -12.62
CA MET A 59 -7.13 10.01 -13.38
C MET A 59 -5.98 10.73 -14.07
N THR A 60 -4.91 9.98 -14.30
CA THR A 60 -3.79 10.43 -15.10
C THR A 60 -3.09 9.24 -15.75
N ALA A 61 -2.61 9.45 -16.97
CA ALA A 61 -1.66 8.55 -17.64
C ALA A 61 -0.20 8.87 -17.27
N ASN A 62 0.04 10.04 -16.65
CA ASN A 62 1.37 10.48 -16.27
C ASN A 62 1.65 10.02 -14.84
N LYS A 63 2.53 9.03 -14.72
CA LYS A 63 3.06 8.58 -13.43
C LYS A 63 3.86 9.71 -12.78
N ASP A 64 3.67 9.90 -11.47
CA ASP A 64 4.45 10.84 -10.65
C ASP A 64 4.39 12.31 -11.13
N ASP A 65 3.27 12.72 -11.74
CA ASP A 65 3.02 14.12 -12.10
C ASP A 65 2.77 14.97 -10.85
N VAL A 66 3.86 15.48 -10.27
CA VAL A 66 3.84 16.26 -9.02
C VAL A 66 2.93 17.47 -9.09
N ALA A 67 2.87 18.15 -10.24
CA ALA A 67 2.05 19.35 -10.40
C ALA A 67 0.57 18.97 -10.27
N LYS A 68 0.13 17.94 -10.99
CA LYS A 68 -1.24 17.45 -10.95
C LYS A 68 -1.60 16.82 -9.59
N GLN A 69 -0.69 16.06 -8.98
CA GLN A 69 -0.85 15.51 -7.64
C GLN A 69 -1.08 16.63 -6.60
N ARG A 70 -0.29 17.70 -6.64
CA ARG A 70 -0.42 18.86 -5.73
C ARG A 70 -1.72 19.61 -5.93
N GLU A 71 -2.10 19.87 -7.19
CA GLU A 71 -3.36 20.52 -7.52
C GLU A 71 -4.53 19.72 -6.96
N PHE A 72 -4.57 18.42 -7.25
CA PHE A 72 -5.61 17.52 -6.74
C PHE A 72 -5.65 17.49 -5.21
N LEU A 73 -4.49 17.29 -4.54
CA LEU A 73 -4.43 17.27 -3.08
C LEU A 73 -4.90 18.61 -2.47
N HIS A 74 -4.51 19.73 -3.06
CA HIS A 74 -4.90 21.06 -2.60
C HIS A 74 -6.42 21.27 -2.67
N VAL A 75 -7.03 20.87 -3.79
CA VAL A 75 -8.49 20.97 -4.00
C VAL A 75 -9.23 20.03 -3.05
N GLN A 76 -8.80 18.78 -2.93
CA GLN A 76 -9.49 17.77 -2.12
C GLN A 76 -9.36 17.99 -0.61
N LYS A 77 -8.27 18.61 -0.12
CA LYS A 77 -8.17 19.02 1.29
C LYS A 77 -9.22 20.06 1.69
N LYS A 78 -9.71 20.85 0.73
CA LYS A 78 -10.71 21.91 0.94
C LYS A 78 -12.12 21.48 0.55
N SER A 79 -12.24 20.44 -0.27
CA SER A 79 -13.51 19.93 -0.76
C SER A 79 -14.11 18.85 0.14
N PHE A 80 -15.43 18.89 0.28
CA PHE A 80 -16.23 17.88 0.97
C PHE A 80 -17.30 17.26 0.04
N VAL A 81 -17.18 17.48 -1.28
CA VAL A 81 -18.12 16.93 -2.28
C VAL A 81 -18.20 15.41 -2.21
N VAL A 82 -17.05 14.77 -1.97
CA VAL A 82 -16.97 13.33 -1.74
C VAL A 82 -16.28 13.04 -0.40
N PRO A 83 -16.76 12.02 0.34
CA PRO A 83 -16.08 11.57 1.56
C PRO A 83 -14.70 10.98 1.25
N LYS A 84 -14.55 10.29 0.12
CA LYS A 84 -13.28 9.72 -0.35
C LYS A 84 -12.93 10.17 -1.77
N ALA A 85 -11.68 10.55 -2.00
CA ALA A 85 -11.14 10.98 -3.28
C ALA A 85 -9.89 10.16 -3.62
N ILE A 86 -9.79 9.71 -4.87
CA ILE A 86 -8.70 8.88 -5.38
C ILE A 86 -7.95 9.63 -6.48
N TYR A 87 -6.62 9.66 -6.36
CA TYR A 87 -5.73 10.02 -7.46
C TYR A 87 -5.23 8.74 -8.13
N LEU A 88 -5.80 8.41 -9.29
CA LEU A 88 -5.53 7.20 -10.06
C LEU A 88 -4.45 7.44 -11.12
N GLU A 89 -3.30 6.83 -10.93
CA GLU A 89 -2.27 6.69 -11.95
C GLU A 89 -2.46 5.37 -12.69
N ALA A 90 -2.83 5.46 -13.97
CA ALA A 90 -2.89 4.30 -14.84
C ALA A 90 -1.75 4.37 -15.85
N ASP A 91 -0.99 3.28 -15.99
CA ASP A 91 -0.03 3.17 -17.08
C ASP A 91 -0.79 3.25 -18.42
N PRO A 92 -0.43 4.15 -19.36
CA PRO A 92 -1.10 4.22 -20.65
C PRO A 92 -0.95 2.93 -21.48
N ALA A 93 0.01 2.07 -21.15
CA ALA A 93 0.14 0.73 -21.72
C ALA A 93 -0.72 -0.34 -21.01
N ALA A 94 -1.31 -0.03 -19.85
CA ALA A 94 -2.30 -0.89 -19.23
C ALA A 94 -3.60 -0.82 -20.05
N ASP A 95 -3.79 -1.81 -20.91
CA ASP A 95 -4.95 -1.84 -21.81
C ASP A 95 -6.25 -2.02 -20.99
N ILE A 96 -7.13 -1.02 -21.09
CA ILE A 96 -8.48 -1.06 -20.50
C ILE A 96 -9.24 -2.30 -20.98
N GLU A 97 -9.11 -2.69 -22.25
CA GLU A 97 -9.80 -3.86 -22.80
C GLU A 97 -9.23 -5.18 -22.27
N GLN A 98 -8.00 -5.18 -21.76
CA GLN A 98 -7.34 -6.40 -21.26
C GLN A 98 -7.40 -6.53 -19.73
N GLY A 99 -8.21 -5.72 -19.05
CA GLY A 99 -8.52 -5.93 -17.63
C GLY A 99 -8.17 -4.78 -16.68
N ALA A 100 -7.64 -3.66 -17.17
CA ALA A 100 -7.36 -2.52 -16.29
C ALA A 100 -8.62 -2.00 -15.59
N ALA A 101 -9.79 -2.04 -16.26
CA ALA A 101 -11.07 -1.69 -15.63
C ALA A 101 -11.46 -2.63 -14.49
N THR A 102 -11.23 -3.93 -14.66
CA THR A 102 -11.44 -4.94 -13.60
C THR A 102 -10.51 -4.69 -12.42
N LEU A 103 -9.28 -4.28 -12.70
CA LEU A 103 -8.30 -3.97 -11.67
C LEU A 103 -8.68 -2.72 -10.87
N VAL A 104 -9.16 -1.67 -11.55
CA VAL A 104 -9.74 -0.48 -10.88
C VAL A 104 -10.95 -0.90 -10.05
N TYR A 105 -11.86 -1.70 -10.60
CA TYR A 105 -13.03 -2.18 -9.86
C TYR A 105 -12.63 -2.93 -8.58
N ALA A 106 -11.66 -3.85 -8.67
CA ALA A 106 -11.13 -4.56 -7.52
C ALA A 106 -10.49 -3.62 -6.48
N ALA A 107 -9.72 -2.62 -6.94
CA ALA A 107 -9.14 -1.62 -6.05
C ALA A 107 -10.22 -0.77 -5.35
N LEU A 108 -11.28 -0.37 -6.05
CA LEU A 108 -12.40 0.37 -5.45
C LEU A 108 -13.12 -0.45 -4.37
N LEU A 109 -13.37 -1.74 -4.62
CA LEU A 109 -13.93 -2.64 -3.61
C LEU A 109 -12.99 -2.80 -2.41
N ALA A 110 -11.69 -3.01 -2.65
CA ALA A 110 -10.70 -3.11 -1.59
C ALA A 110 -10.67 -1.84 -0.73
N LEU A 111 -10.74 -0.66 -1.35
CA LEU A 111 -10.75 0.63 -0.66
C LEU A 111 -11.99 0.85 0.21
N VAL A 112 -13.16 0.39 -0.26
CA VAL A 112 -14.44 0.57 0.45
C VAL A 112 -14.61 -0.42 1.59
N PHE A 113 -14.20 -1.68 1.39
CA PHE A 113 -14.48 -2.76 2.33
C PHE A 113 -13.32 -3.07 3.28
N ASN A 114 -12.11 -2.56 3.04
CA ASN A 114 -10.98 -2.72 3.95
C ASN A 114 -10.98 -1.63 5.03
N ARG A 115 -11.01 -2.06 6.30
CA ARG A 115 -10.99 -1.19 7.49
C ARG A 115 -9.77 -0.26 7.55
N GLU A 116 -8.64 -0.67 6.97
CA GLU A 116 -7.42 0.14 6.89
C GLU A 116 -7.65 1.50 6.19
N TYR A 117 -8.53 1.52 5.19
CA TYR A 117 -8.80 2.71 4.37
C TYR A 117 -10.03 3.50 4.82
N ARG A 118 -10.71 3.05 5.89
CA ARG A 118 -11.95 3.68 6.37
C ARG A 118 -11.78 5.17 6.69
N HIS A 119 -10.64 5.55 7.27
CA HIS A 119 -10.40 6.94 7.69
C HIS A 119 -9.55 7.73 6.69
N ARG A 120 -9.08 7.09 5.61
CA ARG A 120 -8.30 7.77 4.57
C ARG A 120 -9.24 8.43 3.57
N ARG A 121 -9.31 9.77 3.62
CA ARG A 121 -10.14 10.56 2.70
C ARG A 121 -9.51 10.73 1.33
N ILE A 122 -8.20 10.91 1.24
CA ILE A 122 -7.49 11.15 -0.01
C ILE A 122 -6.47 10.03 -0.17
N VAL A 123 -6.55 9.29 -1.27
CA VAL A 123 -5.72 8.09 -1.49
C VAL A 123 -5.13 8.11 -2.89
N GLY A 124 -3.84 7.85 -3.01
CA GLY A 124 -3.21 7.55 -4.29
C GLY A 124 -3.44 6.09 -4.65
N LEU A 125 -3.74 5.82 -5.91
CA LEU A 125 -3.89 4.48 -6.47
C LEU A 125 -3.04 4.39 -7.73
N ARG A 126 -2.18 3.39 -7.83
CA ARG A 126 -1.38 3.14 -9.03
C ARG A 126 -1.68 1.77 -9.60
N LEU A 127 -1.95 1.71 -10.90
CA LEU A 127 -2.05 0.46 -11.64
C LEU A 127 -0.72 0.18 -12.32
N THR A 128 -0.28 -1.08 -12.26
CA THR A 128 0.96 -1.54 -12.88
C THR A 128 0.68 -2.50 -14.03
N ARG A 129 1.66 -2.62 -14.95
CA ARG A 129 1.51 -3.45 -16.18
C ARG A 129 1.30 -4.94 -15.92
N ASN A 130 1.71 -5.44 -14.76
CA ASN A 130 1.54 -6.83 -14.34
C ASN A 130 0.16 -7.10 -13.70
N PHE A 131 -0.86 -6.29 -14.02
CA PHE A 131 -2.22 -6.43 -13.48
C PHE A 131 -2.27 -6.44 -11.94
N SER A 132 -1.47 -5.59 -11.31
CA SER A 132 -1.55 -5.32 -9.87
C SER A 132 -1.78 -3.85 -9.60
N PHE A 133 -2.21 -3.54 -8.38
CA PHE A 133 -2.38 -2.18 -7.93
C PHE A 133 -1.72 -1.97 -6.57
N GLU A 134 -1.31 -0.73 -6.31
CA GLU A 134 -0.84 -0.29 -5.00
C GLU A 134 -1.58 0.98 -4.58
N PHE A 135 -1.92 1.06 -3.30
CA PHE A 135 -2.35 2.30 -2.68
C PHE A 135 -1.14 3.02 -2.09
N PHE A 136 -1.12 4.35 -2.19
CA PHE A 136 -0.09 5.17 -1.60
C PHE A 136 -0.69 6.41 -0.92
N ASP A 137 0.05 6.97 0.03
CA ASP A 137 -0.28 8.27 0.60
C ASP A 137 0.15 9.36 -0.38
N LEU A 138 -0.82 10.10 -0.91
CA LEU A 138 -0.57 11.11 -1.92
C LEU A 138 0.28 12.27 -1.39
N GLU A 139 0.10 12.66 -0.14
CA GLU A 139 0.85 13.76 0.46
C GLU A 139 2.30 13.37 0.71
N GLU A 140 2.54 12.15 1.22
CA GLU A 140 3.90 11.61 1.35
C GLU A 140 4.57 11.48 -0.02
N ASN A 141 3.87 10.98 -1.05
CA ASN A 141 4.41 10.86 -2.40
C ASN A 141 4.82 12.21 -2.99
N ILE A 142 4.00 13.25 -2.83
CA ILE A 142 4.34 14.61 -3.25
C ILE A 142 5.60 15.11 -2.54
N ARG A 143 5.69 14.93 -1.21
CA ARG A 143 6.88 15.36 -0.44
C ARG A 143 8.15 14.67 -0.93
N HIS A 144 8.07 13.36 -1.19
CA HIS A 144 9.15 12.56 -1.75
C HIS A 144 9.57 13.08 -3.14
N LEU A 145 8.62 13.27 -4.07
CA LEU A 145 8.92 13.72 -5.44
C LEU A 145 9.45 15.16 -5.51
N GLN A 146 9.05 16.03 -4.58
CA GLN A 146 9.56 17.41 -4.52
C GLN A 146 10.96 17.52 -3.91
N GLY A 147 11.55 16.41 -3.45
CA GLY A 147 12.80 16.46 -2.69
C GLY A 147 12.67 17.32 -1.41
N LEU A 148 11.44 17.50 -0.91
CA LEU A 148 11.14 18.13 0.37
C LEU A 148 11.24 17.12 1.52
N GLU A 149 11.31 15.83 1.19
CA GLU A 149 12.12 14.90 1.95
C GLU A 149 13.60 15.26 1.80
N ARG A 150 14.30 15.45 2.92
CA ARG A 150 15.77 15.38 2.96
C ARG A 150 16.21 14.19 2.10
N LEU A 151 17.07 14.44 1.11
CA LEU A 151 17.78 13.51 0.21
C LEU A 151 17.48 11.99 0.34
N PRO A 152 17.35 11.30 -0.80
CA PRO A 152 16.33 10.31 -1.12
C PRO A 152 16.48 8.94 -0.47
N LYS A 153 15.39 8.15 -0.59
CA LYS A 153 15.45 6.70 -0.86
C LYS A 153 16.55 6.40 -1.89
N THR A 154 17.74 6.16 -1.39
CA THR A 154 18.58 5.12 -1.92
C THR A 154 18.02 3.83 -1.32
N SER A 155 18.09 2.74 -2.05
CA SER A 155 18.83 1.60 -1.53
C SER A 155 20.16 2.10 -0.93
N ARG A 156 20.12 2.76 0.22
CA ARG A 156 21.11 2.56 1.25
C ARG A 156 20.58 1.24 1.83
N MET A 157 21.25 0.10 1.71
CA MET A 157 22.60 -0.06 2.26
C MET A 157 22.89 1.01 3.33
N ILE A 158 21.96 1.18 4.28
CA ILE A 158 22.21 1.71 5.60
C ILE A 158 22.71 0.46 6.30
N PRO A 159 23.94 0.45 6.83
CA PRO A 159 24.71 -0.77 7.06
C PRO A 159 23.78 -1.86 7.56
N THR A 160 23.48 -2.83 6.67
CA THR A 160 23.40 -4.17 7.19
C THR A 160 24.69 -4.28 7.99
N SER A 161 24.61 -4.53 9.28
CA SER A 161 25.66 -5.39 9.80
C SER A 161 25.61 -6.58 8.85
N ASP A 162 26.59 -6.70 7.95
CA ASP A 162 26.67 -7.88 7.08
C ASP A 162 26.69 -9.14 7.94
N GLU A 163 27.17 -8.96 9.17
CA GLU A 163 27.02 -9.86 10.29
C GLU A 163 25.54 -9.98 10.73
N PRO A 164 24.95 -11.16 10.58
CA PRO A 164 23.64 -11.44 11.15
C PRO A 164 23.70 -11.31 12.67
N LEU A 165 22.68 -10.67 13.24
CA LEU A 165 22.47 -10.62 14.68
C LEU A 165 21.88 -11.95 15.16
N VAL A 166 22.24 -12.35 16.37
CA VAL A 166 21.66 -13.52 17.05
C VAL A 166 20.59 -13.05 18.02
N GLY A 167 19.43 -13.71 18.01
CA GLY A 167 18.35 -13.43 18.92
C GLY A 167 17.41 -14.62 19.08
N LYS A 168 16.28 -14.38 19.73
CA LYS A 168 15.22 -15.37 19.97
C LYS A 168 13.89 -14.77 19.60
N ILE A 169 13.10 -15.44 18.75
CA ILE A 169 11.70 -15.06 18.57
C ILE A 169 10.99 -15.38 19.89
N ILE A 170 10.48 -14.35 20.55
CA ILE A 170 9.85 -14.47 21.87
C ILE A 170 8.33 -14.54 21.78
N ASN A 171 7.75 -13.98 20.73
CA ASN A 171 6.33 -14.07 20.48
C ASN A 171 5.99 -13.88 19.00
N PHE A 172 4.84 -14.41 18.62
CA PHE A 172 4.26 -14.24 17.30
C PHE A 172 2.74 -14.22 17.38
N ASN A 173 2.12 -13.26 16.70
CA ASN A 173 0.68 -13.21 16.51
C ASN A 173 0.34 -13.73 15.13
N LYS A 174 -0.26 -14.92 15.05
CA LYS A 174 -0.56 -15.60 13.78
C LYS A 174 -1.58 -14.85 12.96
N GLU A 175 -2.63 -14.34 13.59
CA GLU A 175 -3.69 -13.59 12.90
C GLU A 175 -3.18 -12.31 12.24
N LYS A 176 -2.25 -11.61 12.91
CA LYS A 176 -1.69 -10.34 12.42
C LYS A 176 -0.39 -10.51 11.63
N GLY A 177 0.19 -11.71 11.61
CA GLY A 177 1.38 -12.05 10.82
C GLY A 177 2.66 -11.33 11.27
N TYR A 178 2.79 -10.94 12.53
CA TYR A 178 3.98 -10.28 13.05
C TYR A 178 4.37 -10.77 14.44
N GLY A 179 5.63 -10.58 14.80
CA GLY A 179 6.16 -10.94 16.11
C GLY A 179 7.35 -10.07 16.51
N PHE A 180 8.00 -10.49 17.60
CA PHE A 180 9.15 -9.81 18.15
C PHE A 180 10.31 -10.76 18.43
N ILE A 181 11.54 -10.27 18.21
CA ILE A 181 12.80 -10.96 18.50
C ILE A 181 13.48 -10.24 19.66
N ALA A 182 13.81 -10.96 20.73
CA ALA A 182 14.71 -10.48 21.76
C ALA A 182 16.16 -10.66 21.29
N CYS A 183 16.99 -9.64 21.46
CA CYS A 183 18.39 -9.65 21.03
C CYS A 183 19.23 -8.91 22.08
N GLU A 184 20.23 -9.56 22.66
CA GLU A 184 21.02 -9.00 23.78
C GLU A 184 21.80 -7.74 23.38
N SER A 185 22.19 -7.62 22.11
CA SER A 185 22.86 -6.43 21.59
C SER A 185 21.90 -5.26 21.35
N ARG A 186 20.61 -5.42 21.66
CA ARG A 186 19.57 -4.39 21.51
C ARG A 186 18.81 -4.18 22.82
N PRO A 187 18.57 -2.92 23.22
CA PRO A 187 17.82 -2.63 24.44
C PRO A 187 16.31 -2.94 24.31
N ASN A 188 15.79 -3.01 23.08
CA ASN A 188 14.39 -3.25 22.79
C ASN A 188 14.22 -4.45 21.86
N ASN A 189 13.08 -5.13 21.96
CA ASN A 189 12.72 -6.21 21.06
C ASN A 189 12.59 -5.70 19.61
N VAL A 190 13.10 -6.48 18.68
CA VAL A 190 13.11 -6.17 17.25
C VAL A 190 11.84 -6.72 16.60
N PHE A 191 11.11 -5.86 15.89
CA PHE A 191 9.89 -6.24 15.19
C PHE A 191 10.18 -7.04 13.92
N PHE A 192 9.36 -8.05 13.60
CA PHE A 192 9.37 -8.68 12.28
C PHE A 192 7.95 -8.95 11.77
N HIS A 193 7.82 -9.03 10.45
CA HIS A 193 6.59 -9.45 9.78
C HIS A 193 6.84 -10.73 8.99
N ILE A 194 5.85 -11.61 8.84
CA ILE A 194 5.96 -12.90 8.12
C ILE A 194 6.41 -12.75 6.65
N ARG A 195 6.28 -11.54 6.10
CA ARG A 195 6.69 -11.20 4.72
C ARG A 195 8.13 -10.71 4.61
N ASN A 196 8.88 -10.64 5.70
CA ASN A 196 10.26 -10.13 5.73
C ASN A 196 11.30 -11.23 5.53
N GLU A 197 11.12 -12.11 4.53
CA GLU A 197 12.09 -13.18 4.20
C GLU A 197 12.41 -14.08 5.41
N ILE A 198 11.43 -14.88 5.82
CA ILE A 198 11.57 -15.86 6.91
C ILE A 198 11.80 -17.25 6.32
N ALA A 199 12.83 -17.96 6.79
CA ALA A 199 13.09 -19.33 6.38
C ALA A 199 11.92 -20.27 6.75
N GLU A 200 11.60 -21.22 5.87
CA GLU A 200 10.48 -22.16 6.06
C GLU A 200 10.60 -22.95 7.37
N GLU A 201 11.81 -23.31 7.77
CA GLU A 201 12.08 -24.03 9.02
C GLU A 201 11.66 -23.22 10.26
N VAL A 202 11.87 -21.89 10.24
CA VAL A 202 11.44 -21.00 11.32
C VAL A 202 9.91 -20.93 11.36
N LEU A 203 9.26 -20.86 10.20
CA LEU A 203 7.79 -20.87 10.12
C LEU A 203 7.22 -22.18 10.66
N ALA A 204 7.82 -23.32 10.33
CA ALA A 204 7.41 -24.61 10.87
C ALA A 204 7.50 -24.65 12.41
N HIS A 205 8.58 -24.12 13.00
CA HIS A 205 8.70 -24.03 14.47
C HIS A 205 7.60 -23.12 15.08
N ILE A 206 7.32 -21.98 14.46
CA ILE A 206 6.23 -21.08 14.89
C ILE A 206 4.88 -21.80 14.85
N GLU A 207 4.63 -22.63 13.83
CA GLU A 207 3.39 -23.37 13.65
C GLU A 207 3.18 -24.46 14.70
N THR A 208 4.27 -25.11 15.15
CA THR A 208 4.22 -26.16 16.19
C THR A 208 3.97 -25.63 17.61
N ALA A 209 4.18 -24.34 17.85
CA ALA A 209 3.95 -23.74 19.16
C ALA A 209 2.46 -23.61 19.49
N GLU A 210 2.10 -23.91 20.74
CA GLU A 210 0.74 -23.77 21.25
C GLU A 210 0.33 -22.29 21.27
N GLU A 211 -0.90 -22.05 20.83
CA GLU A 211 -1.47 -20.71 20.76
C GLU A 211 -2.20 -20.42 22.07
N GLU A 212 -1.86 -19.29 22.69
CA GLU A 212 -2.58 -18.84 23.88
C GLU A 212 -3.97 -18.33 23.50
N SER A 213 -4.86 -18.29 24.49
CA SER A 213 -6.21 -17.69 24.36
C SER A 213 -6.21 -16.23 23.86
N THR A 214 -5.06 -15.55 23.89
CA THR A 214 -4.88 -14.15 23.45
C THR A 214 -4.52 -14.02 21.95
N GLY A 215 -4.36 -15.14 21.23
CA GLY A 215 -3.88 -15.17 19.83
C GLY A 215 -2.37 -14.93 19.69
N TRP A 216 -1.65 -14.90 20.82
CA TRP A 216 -0.20 -14.86 20.85
C TRP A 216 0.36 -16.26 21.09
N ARG A 217 1.48 -16.55 20.43
CA ARG A 217 2.31 -17.72 20.71
C ARG A 217 3.54 -17.23 21.44
N GLN A 218 3.78 -17.73 22.65
CA GLN A 218 5.06 -17.51 23.32
C GLN A 218 6.09 -18.50 22.77
N LEU A 219 7.24 -17.99 22.37
CA LEU A 219 8.24 -18.73 21.61
C LEU A 219 9.61 -18.60 22.28
N ASP A 220 10.48 -19.57 22.02
CA ASP A 220 11.90 -19.50 22.35
C ASP A 220 12.71 -20.09 21.18
N ILE A 221 12.47 -19.55 19.98
CA ILE A 221 13.10 -20.03 18.74
C ILE A 221 14.39 -19.23 18.52
N PRO A 222 15.58 -19.85 18.61
CA PRO A 222 16.84 -19.16 18.37
C PRO A 222 16.98 -18.88 16.88
N VAL A 223 17.26 -17.62 16.54
CA VAL A 223 17.33 -17.14 15.15
C VAL A 223 18.55 -16.28 14.92
N THR A 224 19.03 -16.33 13.68
CA THR A 224 19.84 -15.27 13.10
C THR A 224 18.96 -14.38 12.24
N PHE A 225 19.22 -13.08 12.27
CA PHE A 225 18.46 -12.12 11.47
C PHE A 225 19.32 -10.93 11.08
N ARG A 226 18.92 -10.25 10.02
CA ARG A 226 19.45 -8.93 9.67
C ARG A 226 18.44 -7.88 10.03
N GLU A 227 18.91 -6.67 10.30
CA GLU A 227 18.03 -5.56 10.64
C GLU A 227 18.08 -4.44 9.61
N LYS A 228 16.93 -3.79 9.44
CA LYS A 228 16.80 -2.53 8.71
C LYS A 228 15.97 -1.56 9.53
N SER A 229 16.34 -0.29 9.53
CA SER A 229 15.53 0.75 10.14
C SER A 229 14.37 1.12 9.23
N VAL A 230 13.16 1.20 9.78
CA VAL A 230 11.96 1.67 9.11
C VAL A 230 11.37 2.82 9.90
N VAL A 231 11.14 3.95 9.24
CA VAL A 231 10.47 5.10 9.85
C VAL A 231 8.97 4.78 9.98
N ARG A 232 8.46 4.77 11.21
CA ARG A 232 7.01 4.70 11.50
C ARG A 232 6.62 5.82 12.44
N PHE A 233 5.61 6.60 12.07
CA PHE A 233 5.15 7.76 12.83
C PHE A 233 6.26 8.79 13.14
N GLY A 234 7.25 8.91 12.25
CA GLY A 234 8.39 9.82 12.43
C GLY A 234 9.51 9.29 13.33
N GLU A 235 9.40 8.07 13.84
CA GLU A 235 10.44 7.39 14.63
C GLU A 235 11.12 6.29 13.82
N ASP A 236 12.45 6.20 13.91
CA ASP A 236 13.21 5.06 13.39
C ASP A 236 12.97 3.82 14.26
N LYS A 237 12.43 2.75 13.66
CA LYS A 237 12.20 1.47 14.33
C LYS A 237 12.97 0.35 13.64
N PRO A 238 13.72 -0.47 14.40
CA PRO A 238 14.42 -1.62 13.82
C PRO A 238 13.41 -2.70 13.41
N VAL A 239 13.58 -3.23 12.21
CA VAL A 239 12.78 -4.30 11.63
C VAL A 239 13.69 -5.42 11.18
N ALA A 240 13.44 -6.64 11.66
CA ALA A 240 14.19 -7.82 11.26
C ALA A 240 13.72 -8.37 9.90
N PHE A 241 14.69 -8.89 9.14
CA PHE A 241 14.53 -9.59 7.87
C PHE A 241 15.62 -10.67 7.70
N ASP A 242 15.52 -11.51 6.67
CA ASP A 242 16.42 -12.66 6.43
C ASP A 242 16.55 -13.55 7.68
N ILE A 243 15.40 -13.92 8.23
CA ILE A 243 15.30 -14.61 9.53
C ILE A 243 15.48 -16.11 9.31
N LYS A 244 16.53 -16.68 9.91
CA LYS A 244 16.91 -18.09 9.80
C LYS A 244 17.06 -18.69 11.18
N LEU A 245 16.92 -20.01 11.31
CA LEU A 245 17.29 -20.68 12.54
C LEU A 245 18.76 -20.38 12.85
N ALA A 246 19.07 -20.05 14.10
CA ALA A 246 20.45 -20.01 14.51
C ALA A 246 20.96 -21.45 14.46
N SER A 247 21.98 -21.72 13.65
CA SER A 247 22.73 -22.95 13.80
C SER A 247 23.21 -22.99 15.25
N ALA A 248 22.95 -24.11 15.94
CA ALA A 248 23.44 -24.28 17.29
C ALA A 248 24.96 -24.06 17.26
N VAL A 249 25.42 -22.92 17.76
CA VAL A 249 26.78 -22.83 18.29
C VAL A 249 26.73 -23.77 19.49
N LEU A 250 27.03 -25.04 19.22
CA LEU A 250 27.41 -26.01 20.23
C LEU A 250 28.54 -25.33 21.00
N CYS A 251 28.20 -24.79 22.17
CA CYS A 251 29.18 -24.37 23.15
C CYS A 251 30.08 -25.57 23.42
N ALA A 252 31.34 -25.46 23.01
CA ALA A 252 32.45 -26.17 23.62
C ALA A 252 32.98 -25.32 24.78
#